data_AF-A0A5S3YLE6-F1
#
_entry.id   AF-A0A5S3YLE6-F1
#
_cell.length_a   1.000
_cell.length_b   1.000
_cell.length_c   1.000
_cell.angle_alpha   90.00
_cell.angle_beta   90.00
_cell.angle_gamma   90.00
#
_symmetry.space_group_name_H-M   'P 1'
#
loop_
_entity.id
_entity.type
_entity.pdbx_description
1 polymer ?
#
loop_
_entity_poly.entity_id
_entity_poly.type
_entity_poly.pdbx_seq_one_letter_code
_entity_poly.pdbx_strand_id
1 'polypeptide(L)'
;SYPAHGKEVSEILGKADIAMYQAKKQGKNQYKLFDSALEQRVQKAIYIEGKLQQAITLKQFELYFQPKINIRSGQVESLEALIRWPNNGRMIFPDEFIPIAEDKGLIGKITECVLEMACDTLSQWNGLVHLKGLSIAINISGKDISVDNFYEKLERLLSRYKFNPSLLEL
;
A
#
# COMPACT_ATOMS: atom_id res chain seq x y z
N SER A 1 -22.26 0.02 50.02
CA SER A 1 -22.78 1.16 49.23
C SER A 1 -21.79 1.52 48.14
N TYR A 2 -22.29 1.75 46.93
CA TYR A 2 -21.63 2.43 45.79
C TYR A 2 -20.86 3.71 46.23
N PRO A 3 -19.84 4.22 45.49
CA PRO A 3 -19.95 4.53 44.05
C PRO A 3 -18.68 4.38 43.15
N ALA A 4 -18.89 4.59 41.84
CA ALA A 4 -17.91 4.99 40.79
C ALA A 4 -17.12 3.96 39.96
N HIS A 5 -17.64 2.74 39.77
CA HIS A 5 -17.25 1.94 38.60
C HIS A 5 -18.00 2.47 37.36
N GLY A 6 -17.25 3.19 36.52
CA GLY A 6 -17.68 3.59 35.18
C GLY A 6 -18.18 2.38 34.38
N LYS A 7 -19.38 2.56 33.84
CA LYS A 7 -20.17 1.68 32.97
C LYS A 7 -19.44 1.59 31.61
N GLU A 8 -19.20 0.45 30.97
CA GLU A 8 -20.03 -0.73 30.74
C GLU A 8 -19.17 -2.00 30.52
N VAL A 9 -19.71 -3.17 30.83
CA VAL A 9 -19.06 -4.48 30.57
C VAL A 9 -18.77 -4.70 29.07
N SER A 10 -19.55 -4.07 28.19
CA SER A 10 -19.34 -4.01 26.73
C SER A 10 -18.02 -3.33 26.34
N GLU A 11 -17.59 -2.33 27.09
CA GLU A 11 -16.36 -1.59 26.84
C GLU A 11 -15.12 -2.43 27.21
N ILE A 12 -15.21 -3.19 28.29
CA ILE A 12 -14.17 -4.16 28.71
C ILE A 12 -14.08 -5.32 27.70
N LEU A 13 -15.22 -5.80 27.19
CA LEU A 13 -15.28 -6.84 26.16
C LEU A 13 -14.70 -6.35 24.82
N GLY A 14 -15.04 -5.13 24.39
CA GLY A 14 -14.45 -4.52 23.19
C GLY A 14 -12.94 -4.33 23.31
N LYS A 15 -12.45 -3.94 24.50
CA LYS A 15 -11.01 -3.82 24.81
C LYS A 15 -10.30 -5.17 24.75
N ALA A 16 -10.95 -6.25 25.20
CA ALA A 16 -10.42 -7.61 25.13
C ALA A 16 -10.35 -8.15 23.69
N ASP A 17 -11.35 -7.88 22.87
CA ASP A 17 -11.38 -8.28 21.46
C ASP A 17 -10.30 -7.57 20.62
N ILE A 18 -10.04 -6.29 20.92
CA ILE A 18 -8.97 -5.51 20.30
C ILE A 18 -7.59 -6.07 20.67
N ALA A 19 -7.37 -6.39 21.94
CA ALA A 19 -6.13 -7.00 22.41
C ALA A 19 -5.94 -8.41 21.80
N MET A 20 -7.01 -9.19 21.69
CA MET A 20 -7.00 -10.52 21.07
C MET A 20 -6.69 -10.44 19.56
N TYR A 21 -7.29 -9.49 18.84
CA TYR A 21 -7.04 -9.28 17.41
C TYR A 21 -5.55 -8.98 17.13
N GLN A 22 -4.90 -8.20 18.01
CA GLN A 22 -3.48 -7.92 17.88
C GLN A 22 -2.56 -9.06 18.34
N ALA A 23 -2.96 -9.83 19.37
CA ALA A 23 -2.23 -11.04 19.78
C ALA A 23 -2.20 -12.09 18.66
N LYS A 24 -3.24 -12.15 17.81
CA LYS A 24 -3.25 -12.98 16.59
C LYS A 24 -2.32 -12.45 15.48
N LYS A 25 -2.05 -11.14 15.39
CA LYS A 25 -1.18 -10.54 14.36
C LYS A 25 0.32 -10.53 14.70
N GLN A 26 0.72 -10.58 15.97
CA GLN A 26 2.13 -10.41 16.38
C GLN A 26 2.82 -11.69 16.88
N GLY A 27 2.15 -12.85 16.81
CA GLY A 27 2.69 -14.11 17.34
C GLY A 27 2.51 -14.25 18.86
N LYS A 28 2.62 -15.49 19.36
CA LYS A 28 2.40 -15.84 20.78
C LYS A 28 3.36 -15.06 21.70
N ASN A 29 2.84 -14.59 22.85
CA ASN A 29 3.52 -13.86 23.94
C ASN A 29 3.77 -12.34 23.74
N GLN A 30 2.73 -11.53 23.53
CA GLN A 30 2.82 -10.10 23.90
C GLN A 30 1.55 -9.60 24.62
N TYR A 31 1.76 -8.97 25.78
CA TYR A 31 0.76 -8.22 26.52
C TYR A 31 1.01 -6.74 26.24
N LYS A 32 0.06 -6.04 25.63
CA LYS A 32 0.07 -4.58 25.50
C LYS A 32 -1.07 -3.99 26.33
N LEU A 33 -0.73 -3.10 27.24
CA LEU A 33 -1.69 -2.30 28.01
C LEU A 33 -2.52 -1.47 27.03
N PHE A 34 -3.84 -1.49 27.23
CA PHE A 34 -4.79 -0.71 26.44
C PHE A 34 -4.60 0.78 26.75
N ASP A 35 -4.01 1.53 25.82
CA ASP A 35 -3.93 2.99 25.85
C ASP A 35 -4.66 3.58 24.63
N SER A 36 -5.13 4.81 24.74
CA SER A 36 -5.78 5.62 23.71
C SER A 36 -5.10 5.56 22.34
N ALA A 37 -3.76 5.49 22.28
CA ALA A 37 -3.01 5.34 21.04
C ALA A 37 -3.30 4.00 20.31
N LEU A 38 -3.55 2.94 21.07
CA LEU A 38 -3.92 1.62 20.55
C LEU A 38 -5.31 1.64 19.94
N GLU A 39 -6.27 2.24 20.64
CA GLU A 39 -7.64 2.41 20.18
C GLU A 39 -7.70 3.20 18.86
N GLN A 40 -6.97 4.32 18.78
CA GLN A 40 -6.89 5.12 17.55
C GLN A 40 -6.32 4.33 16.36
N ARG A 41 -5.29 3.51 16.58
CA ARG A 41 -4.72 2.66 15.52
C ARG A 41 -5.74 1.64 15.01
N VAL A 42 -6.52 1.05 15.90
CA VAL A 42 -7.53 0.04 15.54
C VAL A 42 -8.68 0.68 14.77
N GLN A 43 -9.21 1.80 15.26
CA GLN A 43 -10.26 2.55 14.56
C GLN A 43 -9.80 2.97 13.16
N LYS A 44 -8.56 3.43 13.04
CA LYS A 44 -7.95 3.78 11.75
C LYS A 44 -7.85 2.57 10.81
N ALA A 45 -7.44 1.40 11.32
CA ALA A 45 -7.36 0.19 10.51
C ALA A 45 -8.75 -0.25 10.01
N ILE A 46 -9.77 -0.21 10.86
CA ILE A 46 -11.17 -0.52 10.48
C ILE A 46 -11.65 0.44 9.38
N TYR A 47 -11.36 1.73 9.53
CA TYR A 47 -11.71 2.74 8.53
C TYR A 47 -11.05 2.46 7.17
N ILE A 48 -9.73 2.22 7.18
CA ILE A 48 -8.96 1.91 5.96
C ILE A 48 -9.51 0.64 5.31
N GLU A 49 -9.73 -0.43 6.08
CA GLU A 49 -10.29 -1.69 5.60
C GLU A 49 -11.63 -1.47 4.89
N GLY A 50 -12.55 -0.74 5.53
CA GLY A 50 -13.88 -0.47 4.99
C GLY A 50 -13.90 0.37 3.71
N LYS A 51 -12.79 1.04 3.37
CA LYS A 51 -12.67 1.91 2.19
C LYS A 51 -11.75 1.35 1.10
N LEU A 52 -10.81 0.48 1.46
CA LEU A 52 -9.72 0.07 0.58
C LEU A 52 -10.22 -0.61 -0.70
N GLN A 53 -11.21 -1.50 -0.58
CA GLN A 53 -11.75 -2.18 -1.76
C GLN A 53 -12.42 -1.19 -2.74
N GLN A 54 -13.16 -0.21 -2.20
CA GLN A 54 -13.76 0.84 -3.02
C GLN A 54 -12.69 1.72 -3.67
N ALA A 55 -11.63 2.08 -2.94
CA ALA A 55 -10.53 2.88 -3.47
C ALA A 55 -9.80 2.19 -4.64
N ILE A 56 -9.59 0.87 -4.55
CA ILE A 56 -9.07 0.06 -5.65
C ILE A 56 -10.01 0.12 -6.87
N THR A 57 -11.30 -0.15 -6.67
CA THR A 57 -12.29 -0.15 -7.75
C THR A 57 -12.43 1.23 -8.42
N LEU A 58 -12.39 2.30 -7.64
CA LEU A 58 -12.52 3.67 -8.11
C LEU A 58 -11.19 4.31 -8.53
N LYS A 59 -10.08 3.54 -8.54
CA LYS A 59 -8.72 4.00 -8.87
C LYS A 59 -8.33 5.30 -8.14
N GLN A 60 -8.54 5.35 -6.82
CA GLN A 60 -8.27 6.52 -5.97
C GLN A 60 -6.81 6.63 -5.50
N PHE A 61 -5.91 5.87 -6.13
CA PHE A 61 -4.49 5.91 -5.82
C PHE A 61 -3.75 6.85 -6.76
N GLU A 62 -2.65 7.40 -6.27
CA GLU A 62 -1.73 8.23 -7.03
C GLU A 62 -0.31 7.67 -6.93
N LEU A 63 0.54 7.93 -7.93
CA LEU A 63 1.97 7.66 -7.88
C LEU A 63 2.75 8.94 -7.66
N TYR A 64 3.60 8.94 -6.64
CA TYR A 64 4.58 9.97 -6.39
C TYR A 64 5.95 9.41 -6.79
N PHE A 65 6.83 10.25 -7.33
CA PHE A 65 8.11 9.81 -7.85
C PHE A 65 9.27 10.40 -7.05
N GLN A 66 10.12 9.53 -6.51
CA GLN A 66 11.35 9.92 -5.82
C GLN A 66 12.57 9.64 -6.70
N PRO A 67 13.41 10.64 -7.02
CA PRO A 67 14.60 10.42 -7.84
C PRO A 67 15.66 9.54 -7.17
N LYS A 68 16.19 8.57 -7.92
CA LYS A 68 17.42 7.84 -7.60
C LYS A 68 18.58 8.47 -8.37
N ILE A 69 19.55 9.00 -7.63
CA ILE A 69 20.69 9.76 -8.19
C ILE A 69 21.92 8.85 -8.21
N ASN A 70 22.56 8.78 -9.37
CA ASN A 70 23.87 8.15 -9.48
C ASN A 70 24.91 9.03 -8.78
N ILE A 71 25.54 8.52 -7.72
CA ILE A 71 26.45 9.30 -6.87
C ILE A 71 27.72 9.75 -7.63
N ARG A 72 28.13 9.01 -8.67
CA ARG A 72 29.34 9.34 -9.45
C ARG A 72 29.07 10.44 -10.48
N SER A 73 27.95 10.37 -11.19
CA SER A 73 27.62 11.34 -12.25
C SER A 73 26.78 12.52 -11.75
N GLY A 74 26.12 12.39 -10.59
CA GLY A 74 25.15 13.36 -10.08
C GLY A 74 23.84 13.40 -10.89
N GLN A 75 23.67 12.50 -11.85
CA GLN A 75 22.49 12.45 -12.72
C GLN A 75 21.41 11.55 -12.13
N VAL A 76 20.15 11.86 -12.46
CA VAL A 76 19.02 10.98 -12.14
C VAL A 76 19.12 9.74 -13.04
N GLU A 77 19.16 8.57 -12.43
CA GLU A 77 19.25 7.27 -13.11
C GLU A 77 17.85 6.67 -13.28
N SER A 78 17.02 6.73 -12.23
CA SER A 78 15.66 6.21 -12.24
C SER A 78 14.78 6.92 -11.22
N LEU A 79 13.47 6.64 -11.24
CA LEU A 79 12.50 7.17 -10.29
C LEU A 79 11.81 6.04 -9.54
N GLU A 80 11.80 6.09 -8.22
CA GLU A 80 10.99 5.19 -7.40
C GLU A 80 9.54 5.66 -7.37
N ALA A 81 8.62 4.81 -7.83
CA ALA A 81 7.18 5.02 -7.74
C ALA A 81 6.67 4.62 -6.36
N LEU A 82 6.13 5.62 -5.66
CA LEU A 82 5.59 5.49 -4.31
C LEU A 82 4.08 5.71 -4.36
N ILE A 83 3.32 4.65 -4.13
CA ILE A 83 1.86 4.73 -4.09
C ILE A 83 1.38 5.63 -2.95
N ARG A 84 0.35 6.42 -3.20
CA ARG A 84 -0.30 7.33 -2.27
C ARG A 84 -1.80 7.17 -2.38
N TRP A 85 -2.51 7.26 -1.26
CA TRP A 85 -3.96 7.20 -1.24
C TRP A 85 -4.55 8.49 -0.64
N PRO A 86 -4.85 9.49 -1.49
CA PRO A 86 -5.61 10.65 -1.06
C PRO A 86 -7.05 10.26 -0.74
N ASN A 87 -7.52 10.63 0.45
CA ASN A 87 -8.88 10.35 0.88
C ASN A 87 -9.39 11.44 1.84
N ASN A 88 -10.46 12.13 1.45
CA ASN A 88 -11.13 13.17 2.24
C ASN A 88 -10.17 14.24 2.83
N GLY A 89 -9.29 14.79 2.00
CA GLY A 89 -8.34 15.84 2.42
C GLY A 89 -7.17 15.35 3.26
N ARG A 90 -7.04 14.02 3.46
CA ARG A 90 -5.90 13.40 4.13
C ARG A 90 -5.18 12.45 3.19
N MET A 91 -3.86 12.37 3.32
CA MET A 91 -3.06 11.32 2.70
C MET A 91 -2.99 10.08 3.60
N ILE A 92 -3.33 8.91 3.06
CA ILE A 92 -3.13 7.61 3.68
C ILE A 92 -1.88 7.00 3.03
N PHE A 93 -0.85 6.75 3.84
CA PHE A 93 0.45 6.26 3.37
C PHE A 93 0.48 4.72 3.28
N PRO A 94 1.40 4.14 2.48
CA PRO A 94 1.49 2.68 2.27
C PRO A 94 1.62 1.86 3.54
N ASP A 95 2.37 2.36 4.53
CA ASP A 95 2.54 1.72 5.84
C ASP A 95 1.22 1.55 6.61
N GLU A 96 0.20 2.35 6.28
CA GLU A 96 -1.12 2.29 6.90
C GLU A 96 -2.03 1.25 6.24
N PHE A 97 -1.97 1.07 4.91
CA PHE A 97 -2.92 0.24 4.17
C PHE A 97 -2.34 -1.04 3.57
N ILE A 98 -1.03 -1.11 3.29
CA ILE A 98 -0.40 -2.33 2.73
C ILE A 98 -0.55 -3.54 3.66
N PRO A 99 -0.32 -3.44 4.99
CA PRO A 99 -0.53 -4.58 5.88
C PRO A 99 -1.98 -5.08 5.87
N ILE A 100 -2.94 -4.17 5.75
CA ILE A 100 -4.37 -4.50 5.67
C ILE A 100 -4.68 -5.15 4.32
N ALA A 101 -4.14 -4.61 3.22
CA ALA A 101 -4.30 -5.17 1.89
C ALA A 101 -3.77 -6.60 1.81
N GLU A 102 -2.61 -6.86 2.41
CA GLU A 102 -2.03 -8.18 2.46
C GLU A 102 -2.89 -9.17 3.27
N ASP A 103 -3.35 -8.78 4.46
CA ASP A 103 -4.20 -9.62 5.31
C ASP A 103 -5.55 -9.94 4.65
N LYS A 104 -6.04 -9.04 3.79
CA LYS A 104 -7.33 -9.16 3.11
C LYS A 104 -7.21 -9.76 1.71
N GLY A 105 -6.01 -10.13 1.26
CA GLY A 105 -5.77 -10.64 -0.09
C GLY A 105 -6.07 -9.60 -1.19
N LEU A 106 -6.00 -8.32 -0.86
CA LEU A 106 -6.18 -7.20 -1.79
C LEU A 106 -4.87 -6.69 -2.38
N ILE A 107 -3.72 -7.11 -1.85
CA ILE A 107 -2.40 -6.62 -2.27
C ILE A 107 -2.16 -6.77 -3.78
N GLY A 108 -2.49 -7.93 -4.36
CA GLY A 108 -2.35 -8.14 -5.80
C GLY A 108 -3.18 -7.18 -6.67
N LYS A 109 -4.35 -6.74 -6.19
CA LYS A 109 -5.16 -5.73 -6.90
C LYS A 109 -4.53 -4.34 -6.82
N ILE A 110 -3.88 -4.01 -5.70
CA ILE A 110 -3.13 -2.76 -5.55
C ILE A 110 -1.91 -2.80 -6.46
N THR A 111 -1.18 -3.91 -6.48
CA THR A 111 -0.02 -4.13 -7.37
C THR A 111 -0.42 -4.00 -8.83
N GLU A 112 -1.53 -4.61 -9.26
CA GLU A 112 -2.09 -4.43 -10.61
C GLU A 112 -2.37 -2.94 -10.91
N CYS A 113 -2.99 -2.21 -9.98
CA CYS A 113 -3.25 -0.78 -10.13
C CYS A 113 -1.96 0.05 -10.27
N VAL A 114 -0.95 -0.22 -9.44
CA VAL A 114 0.35 0.47 -9.46
C VAL A 114 1.08 0.21 -10.77
N LEU A 115 1.11 -1.05 -11.22
CA LEU A 115 1.75 -1.42 -12.47
C LEU A 115 1.05 -0.76 -13.67
N GLU A 116 -0.29 -0.71 -13.69
CA GLU A 116 -1.04 0.03 -14.73
C GLU A 116 -0.66 1.51 -14.77
N MET A 117 -0.64 2.18 -13.61
CA MET A 117 -0.29 3.60 -13.52
C MET A 117 1.14 3.88 -13.97
N ALA A 118 2.09 3.02 -13.61
CA ALA A 118 3.48 3.18 -14.01
C ALA A 118 3.71 2.91 -15.51
N CYS A 119 3.07 1.88 -16.07
CA CYS A 119 3.13 1.60 -17.51
C CYS A 119 2.53 2.73 -18.33
N ASP A 120 1.43 3.33 -17.85
CA ASP A 120 0.83 4.51 -18.47
C ASP A 120 1.77 5.71 -18.40
N THR A 121 2.36 5.97 -17.23
CA THR A 121 3.36 7.03 -17.04
C THR A 121 4.56 6.87 -17.98
N LEU A 122 5.16 5.68 -18.06
CA LEU A 122 6.28 5.39 -18.96
C LEU A 122 5.90 5.57 -20.44
N SER A 123 4.70 5.17 -20.82
CA SER A 123 4.20 5.37 -22.19
C SER A 123 4.07 6.84 -22.54
N GLN A 124 3.57 7.67 -21.62
CA GLN A 124 3.49 9.12 -21.79
C GLN A 124 4.89 9.74 -21.90
N TRP A 125 5.82 9.34 -21.04
CA TRP A 125 7.20 9.86 -21.03
C TRP A 125 8.00 9.45 -22.25
N ASN A 126 7.74 8.28 -22.84
CA ASN A 126 8.38 7.84 -24.07
C ASN A 126 8.17 8.83 -25.24
N GLY A 127 7.06 9.60 -25.22
CA GLY A 127 6.79 10.68 -26.18
C GLY A 127 7.53 11.99 -25.90
N LEU A 128 8.16 12.15 -24.73
CA LEU A 128 8.81 13.38 -24.28
C LEU A 128 10.34 13.24 -24.35
N VAL A 129 10.98 14.06 -25.18
CA VAL A 129 12.43 13.98 -25.46
C VAL A 129 13.28 14.02 -24.18
N HIS A 130 12.92 14.85 -23.20
CA HIS A 130 13.69 15.04 -21.97
C HIS A 130 13.51 13.94 -20.91
N LEU A 131 12.48 13.09 -21.05
CA LEU A 131 12.20 11.98 -20.14
C LEU A 131 12.44 10.63 -20.79
N LYS A 132 12.88 10.62 -22.06
CA LYS A 132 13.17 9.40 -22.80
C LYS A 132 14.33 8.66 -22.15
N GLY A 133 14.09 7.40 -21.79
CA GLY A 133 15.09 6.52 -21.18
C GLY A 133 15.12 6.57 -19.65
N LEU A 134 14.29 7.39 -19.00
CA LEU A 134 14.15 7.38 -17.55
C LEU A 134 13.30 6.18 -17.12
N SER A 135 13.84 5.33 -16.24
CA SER A 135 13.12 4.17 -15.72
C SER A 135 12.30 4.49 -14.47
N ILE A 136 11.27 3.70 -14.24
CA ILE A 136 10.45 3.73 -13.03
C ILE A 136 10.63 2.41 -12.28
N ALA A 137 11.01 2.49 -11.01
CA ALA A 137 11.09 1.37 -10.09
C ALA A 137 9.83 1.28 -9.22
N ILE A 138 9.24 0.10 -9.13
CA ILE A 138 8.03 -0.16 -8.33
C ILE A 138 8.38 -1.13 -7.21
N ASN A 139 7.84 -0.87 -6.02
CA ASN A 139 7.89 -1.84 -4.93
C ASN A 139 6.74 -2.85 -5.07
N ILE A 140 7.08 -4.14 -5.14
CA ILE A 140 6.10 -5.24 -5.18
C ILE A 140 6.18 -6.08 -3.90
N SER A 141 5.02 -6.49 -3.38
CA SER A 141 4.99 -7.42 -2.24
C SER A 141 5.48 -8.81 -2.67
N GLY A 142 6.34 -9.43 -1.87
CA GLY A 142 6.81 -10.80 -2.12
C GLY A 142 5.68 -11.83 -2.20
N LYS A 143 4.51 -11.53 -1.62
CA LYS A 143 3.29 -12.34 -1.75
C LYS A 143 2.78 -12.41 -3.19
N ASP A 144 2.89 -11.33 -3.95
CA ASP A 144 2.44 -11.29 -5.35
C ASP A 144 3.39 -12.05 -6.27
N ILE A 145 4.71 -11.93 -6.03
CA ILE A 145 5.74 -12.66 -6.80
C ILE A 145 5.59 -14.18 -6.65
N SER A 146 5.09 -14.63 -5.50
CA SER A 146 4.89 -16.05 -5.20
C SER A 146 3.63 -16.64 -5.85
N VAL A 147 2.80 -15.84 -6.55
CA VAL A 147 1.61 -16.34 -7.24
C VAL A 147 1.98 -16.83 -8.64
N ASP A 148 1.62 -18.07 -8.95
CA ASP A 148 2.00 -18.79 -10.18
C ASP A 148 1.74 -18.01 -11.48
N ASN A 149 0.75 -17.11 -11.52
CA ASN A 149 0.36 -16.37 -12.71
C ASN A 149 0.84 -14.91 -12.77
N PHE A 150 1.69 -14.47 -11.84
CA PHE A 150 2.16 -13.08 -11.81
C PHE A 150 2.91 -12.69 -13.09
N TYR A 151 3.82 -13.57 -13.55
CA TYR A 151 4.61 -13.32 -14.76
C TYR A 151 3.72 -13.17 -16.01
N GLU A 152 2.77 -14.08 -16.22
CA GLU A 152 1.83 -14.02 -17.35
C GLU A 152 0.97 -12.75 -17.32
N LYS A 153 0.52 -12.34 -16.13
CA LYS A 153 -0.22 -11.09 -15.96
C LYS A 153 0.63 -9.87 -16.30
N LEU A 154 1.89 -9.84 -15.86
CA LEU A 154 2.82 -8.77 -16.13
C LEU A 154 3.14 -8.67 -17.62
N GLU A 155 3.42 -9.78 -18.28
CA GLU A 155 3.69 -9.82 -19.73
C GLU A 155 2.49 -9.30 -20.53
N ARG A 156 1.28 -9.79 -20.20
CA ARG A 156 0.04 -9.30 -20.80
C ARG A 156 -0.17 -7.82 -20.52
N LEU A 157 0.14 -7.33 -19.33
CA LEU A 157 0.06 -5.91 -19.01
C LEU A 157 1.00 -5.09 -19.89
N LEU A 158 2.27 -5.45 -19.94
CA LEU A 158 3.32 -4.74 -20.68
C LEU A 158 2.99 -4.64 -22.17
N SER A 159 2.45 -5.71 -22.77
CA SER A 159 2.05 -5.72 -24.19
C SER A 159 0.96 -4.72 -24.55
N ARG A 160 0.19 -4.20 -23.58
CA ARG A 160 -0.84 -3.16 -23.82
C ARG A 160 -0.25 -1.77 -24.01
N TYR A 161 0.99 -1.56 -23.59
CA TYR A 161 1.63 -0.24 -23.51
C TYR A 161 2.81 -0.12 -24.49
N LYS A 162 3.16 1.13 -24.86
CA LYS A 162 4.17 1.42 -25.88
C LYS A 162 5.39 2.10 -25.28
N PHE A 163 6.21 1.32 -24.58
CA PHE A 163 7.52 1.72 -24.07
C PHE A 163 8.48 0.52 -24.08
N ASN A 164 9.77 0.75 -23.87
CA ASN A 164 10.73 -0.34 -23.71
C ASN A 164 10.56 -0.97 -22.31
N PRO A 165 10.20 -2.27 -22.18
CA PRO A 165 10.00 -2.91 -20.87
C PRO A 165 11.18 -2.80 -19.91
N SER A 166 12.41 -2.62 -20.41
CA SER A 166 13.59 -2.40 -19.55
C SER A 166 13.54 -1.09 -18.74
N LEU A 167 12.58 -0.21 -19.02
CA LEU A 167 12.34 1.03 -18.26
C LEU A 167 11.42 0.81 -17.06
N LEU A 168 10.88 -0.40 -16.87
CA LEU A 168 10.14 -0.78 -15.67
C LEU A 168 11.01 -1.71 -14.81
N GLU A 169 11.31 -1.28 -13.59
CA GLU A 169 12.08 -2.04 -12.59
C GLU A 169 11.13 -2.50 -11.46
N LEU A 170 11.29 -3.73 -10.98
CA LEU A 170 10.47 -4.36 -9.94
C LEU A 170 11.31 -4.79 -8.73
#